data_AF-A0A9W8X9C8-F1
#
_entry.id   AF-A0A9W8X9C8-F1
#
_cell.length_a   1.000
_cell.length_b   1.000
_cell.length_c   1.000
_cell.angle_alpha   90.00
_cell.angle_beta   90.00
_cell.angle_gamma   90.00
#
_symmetry.space_group_name_H-M   'P 1'
#
loop_
_entity.id
_entity.type
_entity.pdbx_description
1 polymer ?
#
loop_
_entity_poly.entity_id
_entity_poly.type
_entity_poly.pdbx_seq_one_letter_code
_entity_poly.pdbx_strand_id
1 'polypeptide(L)'
;MGSLPEPAYISEIPKLRDYPNIRTLGYVATNYTDKDLDSVLAEIRQWASWPILMNDTRMAVDGIFFDEIPGLYQWQKHDYLRTTTDTVQSNEQLGEKLVIHNPGTLPDSVWNYLDLANTTVIFEDTFAHFIDATKFNALEDFHTTTNLPTSAFSIMLHSIGNIPDELVTWTVTQMKHMAEWNFATNVATAGEYW
;
A
#
# COMPACT_ATOMS: atom_id res chain seq x y z
N MET A 1 -20.53 5.47 -14.46
CA MET A 1 -19.92 6.29 -15.53
C MET A 1 -18.80 7.08 -14.89
N GLY A 2 -17.60 7.04 -15.48
CA GLY A 2 -16.41 7.54 -14.81
C GLY A 2 -16.28 9.06 -14.88
N SER A 3 -16.01 9.70 -13.74
CA SER A 3 -15.66 11.13 -13.70
C SER A 3 -14.18 11.31 -14.05
N LEU A 4 -13.86 12.45 -14.64
CA LEU A 4 -12.46 12.88 -14.75
C LEU A 4 -11.91 13.19 -13.35
N PRO A 5 -10.60 12.96 -13.11
CA PRO A 5 -9.99 13.39 -11.88
C PRO A 5 -9.90 14.92 -11.83
N GLU A 6 -9.59 15.46 -10.66
CA GLU A 6 -9.41 16.91 -10.52
C GLU A 6 -8.25 17.43 -11.39
N PRO A 7 -8.29 18.70 -11.82
CA PRO A 7 -7.30 19.24 -12.77
C PRO A 7 -5.84 19.07 -12.35
N ALA A 8 -5.54 19.09 -11.05
CA ALA A 8 -4.18 18.87 -10.54
C ALA A 8 -3.68 17.45 -10.84
N TYR A 9 -4.52 16.42 -10.70
CA TYR A 9 -4.13 15.06 -11.05
C TYR A 9 -3.91 14.90 -12.55
N ILE A 10 -4.74 15.57 -13.37
CA ILE A 10 -4.60 15.59 -14.83
C ILE A 10 -3.23 16.18 -15.23
N SER A 11 -2.77 17.23 -14.54
CA SER A 11 -1.49 17.88 -14.88
C SER A 11 -0.28 17.16 -14.30
N GLU A 12 -0.39 16.56 -13.11
CA GLU A 12 0.76 16.04 -12.37
C GLU A 12 1.02 14.54 -12.56
N ILE A 13 -0.01 13.68 -12.66
CA ILE A 13 0.18 12.23 -12.85
C ILE A 13 1.05 11.93 -14.09
N PRO A 14 0.82 12.55 -15.27
CA PRO A 14 1.63 12.25 -16.45
C PRO A 14 3.11 12.55 -16.28
N LYS A 15 3.48 13.54 -15.46
CA LYS A 15 4.89 13.90 -15.22
C LYS A 15 5.63 12.80 -14.46
N LEU A 16 4.94 12.06 -13.60
CA LEU A 16 5.52 10.93 -12.88
C LEU A 16 5.88 9.78 -13.82
N ARG A 17 5.17 9.65 -14.95
CA ARG A 17 5.44 8.62 -15.97
C ARG A 17 6.72 8.85 -16.77
N ASP A 18 7.27 10.06 -16.73
CA ASP A 18 8.55 10.35 -17.39
C ASP A 18 9.75 9.68 -16.66
N TYR A 19 9.51 9.11 -15.47
CA TYR A 19 10.51 8.43 -14.66
C TYR A 19 10.31 6.90 -14.66
N PRO A 20 11.20 6.11 -15.29
CA PRO A 20 11.01 4.66 -15.43
C PRO A 20 11.07 3.89 -14.10
N ASN A 21 11.58 4.52 -13.05
CA ASN A 21 11.68 3.98 -11.68
C ASN A 21 10.48 4.32 -10.79
N ILE A 22 9.46 5.01 -11.31
CA ILE A 22 8.22 5.29 -10.58
C ILE A 22 7.14 4.29 -11.00
N ARG A 23 6.37 3.83 -10.01
CA ARG A 23 5.12 3.09 -10.19
C ARG A 23 4.01 3.86 -9.51
N THR A 24 2.97 4.21 -10.26
CA THR A 24 1.81 4.91 -9.69
C THR A 24 0.75 3.90 -9.29
N LEU A 25 0.09 4.10 -8.15
CA LEU A 25 -0.97 3.22 -7.66
C LEU A 25 -2.25 4.03 -7.46
N GLY A 26 -3.38 3.46 -7.85
CA GLY A 26 -4.69 4.01 -7.54
C GLY A 26 -5.07 3.66 -6.11
N TYR A 27 -5.43 4.66 -5.30
CA TYR A 27 -5.91 4.43 -3.93
C TYR A 27 -7.37 3.96 -3.94
N VAL A 28 -7.68 2.95 -3.13
CA VAL A 28 -9.05 2.44 -2.90
C VAL A 28 -9.22 2.05 -1.43
N ALA A 29 -10.05 2.78 -0.69
CA ALA A 29 -10.38 2.43 0.69
C ALA A 29 -11.39 1.28 0.73
N THR A 30 -11.12 0.25 1.52
CA THR A 30 -12.01 -0.92 1.68
C THR A 30 -12.85 -0.89 2.95
N ASN A 31 -12.55 0.03 3.89
CA ASN A 31 -13.20 0.14 5.19
C ASN A 31 -13.32 -1.22 5.90
N TYR A 32 -12.22 -1.94 6.03
CA TYR A 32 -12.12 -3.26 6.66
C TYR A 32 -13.03 -4.33 6.04
N THR A 33 -13.25 -4.23 4.72
CA THR A 33 -14.22 -4.99 3.90
C THR A 33 -15.69 -4.72 4.21
N ASP A 34 -16.00 -3.63 4.92
CA ASP A 34 -17.37 -3.20 5.18
C ASP A 34 -17.89 -2.25 4.07
N LYS A 35 -17.00 -1.73 3.20
CA LYS A 35 -17.45 -1.06 1.97
C LYS A 35 -18.07 -2.11 1.05
N ASP A 36 -19.19 -1.76 0.42
CA ASP A 36 -19.84 -2.60 -0.57
C ASP A 36 -18.87 -2.99 -1.71
N LEU A 37 -18.84 -4.28 -2.04
CA LEU A 37 -17.89 -4.84 -3.01
C LEU A 37 -18.06 -4.19 -4.38
N ASP A 38 -19.29 -4.02 -4.87
CA ASP A 38 -19.53 -3.41 -6.19
C ASP A 38 -19.01 -1.97 -6.26
N SER A 39 -19.06 -1.25 -5.15
CA SER A 39 -18.49 0.09 -5.00
C SER A 39 -16.96 0.08 -5.11
N VAL A 40 -16.27 -0.84 -4.42
CA VAL A 40 -14.81 -1.03 -4.56
C VAL A 40 -14.43 -1.43 -5.99
N LEU A 41 -15.17 -2.36 -6.59
CA LEU A 41 -14.95 -2.75 -7.99
C LEU A 41 -15.17 -1.58 -8.95
N ALA A 42 -16.12 -0.68 -8.67
CA ALA A 42 -16.34 0.53 -9.45
C ALA A 42 -15.15 1.51 -9.34
N GLU A 43 -14.56 1.68 -8.16
CA GLU A 43 -13.37 2.52 -7.96
C GLU A 43 -12.13 1.96 -8.69
N ILE A 44 -11.92 0.64 -8.68
CA ILE A 44 -10.86 -0.01 -9.49
C ILE A 44 -11.07 0.29 -10.98
N ARG A 45 -12.31 0.13 -11.47
CA ARG A 45 -12.67 0.42 -12.87
C ARG A 45 -12.52 1.91 -13.20
N GLN A 46 -12.73 2.81 -12.23
CA GLN A 46 -12.54 4.23 -12.41
C GLN A 46 -11.07 4.56 -12.72
N TRP A 47 -10.13 4.04 -11.93
CA TRP A 47 -8.69 4.19 -12.19
C TRP A 47 -8.31 3.65 -13.58
N ALA A 48 -8.80 2.48 -13.95
CA ALA A 48 -8.57 1.87 -15.25
C ALA A 48 -9.17 2.65 -16.44
N SER A 49 -10.18 3.50 -16.20
CA SER A 49 -10.87 4.22 -17.27
C SER A 49 -10.17 5.53 -17.69
N TRP A 50 -9.39 6.14 -16.81
CA TRP A 50 -8.76 7.45 -17.07
C TRP A 50 -7.87 7.51 -18.33
N PRO A 51 -6.97 6.56 -18.61
CA PRO A 51 -6.18 6.62 -19.84
C PRO A 51 -7.04 6.62 -21.11
N ILE A 52 -8.19 5.94 -21.09
CA ILE A 52 -9.14 5.88 -22.21
C ILE A 52 -9.96 7.17 -22.30
N LEU A 53 -10.56 7.60 -21.18
CA LEU A 53 -11.40 8.80 -21.13
C LEU A 53 -10.65 10.07 -21.54
N MET A 54 -9.36 10.12 -21.23
CA MET A 54 -8.51 11.28 -21.48
C MET A 54 -7.68 11.14 -22.76
N ASN A 55 -7.72 9.96 -23.39
CA ASN A 55 -6.87 9.62 -24.54
C ASN A 55 -5.38 9.92 -24.28
N ASP A 56 -4.92 9.58 -23.07
CA ASP A 56 -3.53 9.77 -22.61
C ASP A 56 -3.10 8.57 -21.77
N THR A 57 -2.25 7.71 -22.33
CA THR A 57 -1.78 6.49 -21.65
C THR A 57 -0.95 6.80 -20.40
N ARG A 58 -0.41 8.02 -20.28
CA ARG A 58 0.35 8.43 -19.09
C ARG A 58 -0.54 8.62 -17.85
N MET A 59 -1.86 8.70 -18.04
CA MET A 59 -2.83 8.72 -16.94
C MET A 59 -3.11 7.33 -16.35
N ALA A 60 -2.61 6.25 -16.95
CA ALA A 60 -2.74 4.92 -16.37
C ALA A 60 -1.97 4.83 -15.05
N VAL A 61 -2.48 4.02 -14.12
CA VAL A 61 -1.74 3.56 -12.93
C VAL A 61 -1.22 2.14 -13.14
N ASP A 62 -0.22 1.73 -12.37
CA ASP A 62 0.42 0.42 -12.46
C ASP A 62 -0.20 -0.62 -11.52
N GLY A 63 -1.19 -0.23 -10.73
CA GLY A 63 -1.86 -1.11 -9.79
C GLY A 63 -2.77 -0.35 -8.82
N ILE A 64 -3.24 -1.05 -7.80
CA ILE A 64 -4.14 -0.52 -6.77
C ILE A 64 -3.51 -0.71 -5.39
N PHE A 65 -3.58 0.35 -4.58
CA PHE A 65 -3.32 0.34 -3.15
C PHE A 65 -4.66 0.26 -2.42
N PHE A 66 -4.95 -0.90 -1.84
CA PHE A 66 -6.13 -1.13 -1.02
C PHE A 66 -5.83 -0.76 0.42
N ASP A 67 -6.51 0.27 0.91
CA ASP A 67 -6.36 0.76 2.25
C ASP A 67 -7.42 0.18 3.19
N GLU A 68 -7.11 0.25 4.49
CA GLU A 68 -7.97 -0.19 5.58
C GLU A 68 -8.42 -1.66 5.44
N ILE A 69 -7.57 -2.57 4.94
CA ILE A 69 -7.96 -3.98 4.92
C ILE A 69 -7.94 -4.54 6.37
N PRO A 70 -8.72 -5.58 6.70
CA PRO A 70 -8.73 -6.17 8.03
C PRO A 70 -7.36 -6.76 8.42
N GLY A 71 -6.90 -6.46 9.65
CA GLY A 71 -5.72 -7.13 10.22
C GLY A 71 -6.01 -8.55 10.71
N LEU A 72 -7.26 -8.84 11.11
CA LEU A 72 -7.68 -10.17 11.55
C LEU A 72 -8.30 -10.97 10.40
N TYR A 73 -7.91 -12.24 10.31
CA TYR A 73 -8.42 -13.13 9.28
C TYR A 73 -9.86 -13.59 9.53
N GLN A 74 -10.66 -13.51 8.49
CA GLN A 74 -11.99 -14.10 8.37
C GLN A 74 -12.19 -14.54 6.93
N TRP A 75 -12.69 -15.75 6.72
CA TRP A 75 -12.78 -16.35 5.38
C TRP A 75 -13.67 -15.52 4.43
N GLN A 76 -14.76 -14.91 4.91
CA GLN A 76 -15.63 -14.06 4.09
C GLN A 76 -14.90 -12.82 3.58
N LYS A 77 -14.02 -12.25 4.41
CA LYS A 77 -13.19 -11.09 4.05
C LYS A 77 -12.10 -11.49 3.06
N HIS A 78 -11.63 -12.74 3.13
CA HIS A 78 -10.70 -13.30 2.14
C HIS A 78 -11.35 -13.40 0.76
N ASP A 79 -12.58 -13.90 0.67
CA ASP A 79 -13.32 -13.97 -0.60
C ASP A 79 -13.60 -12.57 -1.20
N TYR A 80 -13.91 -11.59 -0.34
CA TYR A 80 -14.02 -10.20 -0.74
C TYR A 80 -12.71 -9.69 -1.37
N LEU A 81 -11.59 -9.82 -0.65
CA LEU A 81 -10.29 -9.32 -1.10
C LEU A 81 -9.77 -10.09 -2.32
N ARG A 82 -10.07 -11.38 -2.43
CA ARG A 82 -9.73 -12.18 -3.60
C ARG A 82 -10.42 -11.63 -4.85
N THR A 83 -11.71 -11.30 -4.73
CA THR A 83 -12.45 -10.71 -5.85
C THR A 83 -11.87 -9.37 -6.28
N THR A 84 -11.41 -8.55 -5.34
CA THR A 84 -10.75 -7.27 -5.67
C THR A 84 -9.39 -7.48 -6.34
N THR A 85 -8.58 -8.42 -5.85
CA THR A 85 -7.31 -8.83 -6.47
C THR A 85 -7.50 -9.33 -7.89
N ASP A 86 -8.45 -10.25 -8.11
CA ASP A 86 -8.76 -10.80 -9.43
C ASP A 86 -9.21 -9.70 -10.41
N THR A 87 -9.97 -8.71 -9.92
CA THR A 87 -10.40 -7.56 -10.73
C THR A 87 -9.22 -6.71 -11.17
N VAL A 88 -8.21 -6.50 -10.32
CA VAL A 88 -6.98 -5.79 -10.69
C VAL A 88 -6.18 -6.60 -11.71
N GLN A 89 -5.97 -7.89 -11.43
CA GLN A 89 -5.13 -8.78 -12.25
C GLN A 89 -5.73 -9.10 -13.63
N SER A 90 -7.05 -9.02 -13.78
CA SER A 90 -7.74 -9.20 -15.06
C SER A 90 -7.90 -7.91 -15.89
N ASN A 91 -7.49 -6.75 -15.36
CA ASN A 91 -7.69 -5.46 -16.03
C ASN A 91 -6.45 -5.03 -16.83
N GLU A 92 -6.55 -5.06 -18.15
CA GLU A 92 -5.44 -4.69 -19.05
C GLU A 92 -5.08 -3.20 -19.06
N GLN A 93 -5.88 -2.34 -18.41
CA GLN A 93 -5.60 -0.90 -18.32
C GLN A 93 -4.88 -0.51 -17.03
N LEU A 94 -4.62 -1.47 -16.14
CA LEU A 94 -3.81 -1.29 -14.94
C LEU A 94 -2.44 -1.91 -15.22
N GLY A 95 -1.40 -1.07 -15.39
CA GLY A 95 -0.11 -1.43 -15.97
C GLY A 95 0.50 -2.76 -15.50
N GLU A 96 1.27 -2.73 -14.42
CA GLU A 96 1.89 -3.95 -13.85
C GLU A 96 0.93 -4.79 -13.01
N LYS A 97 -0.32 -4.33 -12.84
CA LYS A 97 -1.39 -5.00 -12.09
C LYS A 97 -0.99 -5.27 -10.64
N LEU A 98 -0.23 -4.35 -10.05
CA LEU A 98 0.22 -4.45 -8.67
C LEU A 98 -0.97 -4.36 -7.71
N VAL A 99 -0.98 -5.22 -6.70
CA VAL A 99 -1.93 -5.22 -5.60
C VAL A 99 -1.16 -4.98 -4.31
N ILE A 100 -1.41 -3.82 -3.70
CA ILE A 100 -0.82 -3.45 -2.41
C ILE A 100 -1.92 -3.43 -1.36
N HIS A 101 -1.64 -4.04 -0.23
CA HIS A 101 -2.57 -4.24 0.87
C HIS A 101 -2.10 -3.47 2.10
N ASN A 102 -2.93 -2.59 2.65
CA ASN A 102 -2.61 -1.85 3.87
C ASN A 102 -3.58 -2.18 5.02
N PRO A 103 -3.20 -3.11 5.92
CA PRO A 103 -3.90 -3.31 7.19
C PRO A 103 -3.44 -2.35 8.29
N GLY A 104 -2.35 -1.60 8.07
CA GLY A 104 -1.69 -0.73 9.05
C GLY A 104 -1.02 -1.45 10.22
N THR A 105 -1.05 -2.78 10.24
CA THR A 105 -0.58 -3.60 11.36
C THR A 105 -0.04 -4.95 10.89
N LEU A 106 0.77 -5.59 11.73
CA LEU A 106 1.40 -6.86 11.43
C LEU A 106 0.32 -7.96 11.35
N PRO A 107 0.14 -8.63 10.19
CA PRO A 107 -0.80 -9.74 10.08
C PRO A 107 -0.35 -10.97 10.89
N ASP A 108 -1.27 -11.86 11.22
CA ASP A 108 -0.92 -13.19 11.76
C ASP A 108 -0.13 -13.99 10.71
N SER A 109 0.84 -14.81 11.11
CA SER A 109 1.68 -15.54 10.16
C SER A 109 0.98 -16.72 9.47
N VAL A 110 -0.11 -17.23 10.04
CA VAL A 110 -0.85 -18.40 9.54
C VAL A 110 -2.19 -17.99 8.93
N TRP A 111 -2.94 -17.14 9.62
CA TRP A 111 -4.27 -16.70 9.24
C TRP A 111 -4.21 -15.24 8.76
N ASN A 112 -3.97 -15.05 7.46
CA ASN A 112 -3.80 -13.73 6.85
C ASN A 112 -4.31 -13.68 5.41
N TYR A 113 -4.06 -12.54 4.76
CA TYR A 113 -4.40 -12.25 3.36
C TYR A 113 -3.16 -12.01 2.50
N LEU A 114 -1.97 -12.46 2.94
CA LEU A 114 -0.70 -12.21 2.24
C LEU A 114 -0.64 -12.87 0.86
N ASP A 115 -1.42 -13.93 0.65
CA ASP A 115 -1.53 -14.63 -0.63
C ASP A 115 -2.24 -13.81 -1.73
N LEU A 116 -2.93 -12.73 -1.34
CA LEU A 116 -3.75 -11.91 -2.24
C LEU A 116 -3.05 -10.64 -2.74
N ALA A 117 -1.83 -10.33 -2.27
CA ALA A 117 -1.14 -9.09 -2.60
C ALA A 117 0.30 -9.31 -3.05
N ASN A 118 0.81 -8.39 -3.86
CA ASN A 118 2.23 -8.32 -4.19
C ASN A 118 3.04 -7.80 -3.00
N THR A 119 2.48 -6.82 -2.28
CA THR A 119 3.11 -6.20 -1.10
C THR A 119 2.05 -5.89 -0.05
N THR A 120 2.38 -6.11 1.23
CA THR A 120 1.54 -5.74 2.36
C THR A 120 2.26 -4.74 3.27
N VAL A 121 1.59 -3.66 3.66
CA VAL A 121 2.09 -2.73 4.68
C VAL A 121 1.93 -3.38 6.04
N ILE A 122 3.01 -3.95 6.57
CA ILE A 122 3.00 -4.73 7.81
C ILE A 122 3.17 -3.86 9.07
N PHE A 123 3.44 -2.57 8.87
CA PHE A 123 3.55 -1.59 9.95
C PHE A 123 3.26 -0.19 9.42
N GLU A 124 2.31 0.49 10.06
CA GLU A 124 2.04 1.91 9.86
C GLU A 124 1.81 2.58 11.22
N ASP A 125 2.86 3.16 11.81
CA ASP A 125 2.78 3.73 13.16
C ASP A 125 3.97 4.68 13.45
N THR A 126 3.98 5.22 14.66
CA THR A 126 5.04 6.08 15.19
C THR A 126 6.38 5.37 15.35
N PHE A 127 7.47 6.15 15.30
CA PHE A 127 8.81 5.66 15.64
C PHE A 127 8.91 5.06 17.04
N ALA A 128 8.21 5.62 18.02
CA ALA A 128 8.18 5.08 19.39
C ALA A 128 7.62 3.66 19.43
N HIS A 129 6.59 3.34 18.64
CA HIS A 129 6.06 1.99 18.52
C HIS A 129 6.95 1.07 17.67
N PHE A 130 7.66 1.62 16.68
CA PHE A 130 8.60 0.83 15.88
C PHE A 130 9.74 0.26 16.72
N ILE A 131 10.28 1.05 17.65
CA ILE A 131 11.38 0.62 18.53
C ILE A 131 10.91 -0.13 19.79
N ASP A 132 9.60 -0.36 19.95
CA ASP A 132 9.13 -1.29 20.98
C ASP A 132 9.70 -2.68 20.70
N ALA A 133 10.36 -3.29 21.69
CA ALA A 133 11.08 -4.54 21.49
C ALA A 133 10.18 -5.67 20.97
N THR A 134 8.91 -5.71 21.37
CA THR A 134 7.98 -6.75 20.93
C THR A 134 7.60 -6.55 19.48
N LYS A 135 7.24 -5.31 19.10
CA LYS A 135 6.91 -4.97 17.71
C LYS A 135 8.11 -5.11 16.77
N PHE A 136 9.27 -4.58 17.17
CA PHE A 136 10.50 -4.61 16.39
C PHE A 136 10.91 -6.05 16.05
N ASN A 137 11.00 -6.93 17.05
CA ASN A 137 11.41 -8.32 16.83
C ASN A 137 10.39 -9.08 15.97
N ALA A 138 9.08 -8.82 16.18
CA ALA A 138 8.04 -9.45 15.37
C ALA A 138 8.12 -9.05 13.89
N LEU A 139 8.47 -7.79 13.59
CA LEU A 139 8.71 -7.31 12.23
C LEU A 139 10.00 -7.91 11.63
N GLU A 140 11.07 -7.97 12.42
CA GLU A 140 12.36 -8.55 12.01
C GLU A 140 12.20 -10.00 11.56
N ASP A 141 11.50 -10.81 12.36
CA ASP A 141 11.34 -12.24 12.10
C ASP A 141 10.24 -12.56 11.09
N PHE A 142 9.42 -11.59 10.69
CA PHE A 142 8.19 -11.85 9.94
C PHE A 142 8.43 -12.54 8.62
N HIS A 143 9.40 -12.05 7.84
CA HIS A 143 9.73 -12.61 6.53
C HIS A 143 10.18 -14.08 6.62
N THR A 144 10.89 -14.44 7.69
CA THR A 144 11.32 -15.81 7.96
C THR A 144 10.14 -16.66 8.41
N THR A 145 9.28 -16.11 9.28
CA THR A 145 8.11 -16.79 9.84
C THR A 145 7.08 -17.14 8.75
N THR A 146 6.87 -16.24 7.79
CA THR A 146 5.94 -16.48 6.66
C THR A 146 6.60 -17.15 5.47
N ASN A 147 7.93 -17.31 5.46
CA ASN A 147 8.72 -17.76 4.32
C ASN A 147 8.44 -16.94 3.04
N LEU A 148 8.32 -15.62 3.20
CA LEU A 148 8.12 -14.67 2.10
C LEU A 148 9.35 -13.75 1.99
N PRO A 149 9.67 -13.25 0.78
CA PRO A 149 10.75 -12.29 0.62
C PRO A 149 10.37 -10.94 1.23
N THR A 150 11.38 -10.13 1.59
CA THR A 150 11.17 -8.76 2.08
C THR A 150 10.49 -7.85 1.06
N SER A 151 10.52 -8.19 -0.23
CA SER A 151 9.78 -7.52 -1.31
C SER A 151 8.25 -7.63 -1.17
N ALA A 152 7.77 -8.61 -0.41
CA ALA A 152 6.35 -8.79 -0.09
C ALA A 152 5.87 -7.81 1.00
N PHE A 153 6.76 -7.00 1.57
CA PHE A 153 6.45 -6.17 2.73
C PHE A 153 6.78 -4.70 2.54
N SER A 154 6.02 -3.88 3.25
CA SER A 154 6.26 -2.45 3.39
C SER A 154 6.15 -1.99 4.83
N ILE A 155 6.96 -0.99 5.20
CA ILE A 155 6.90 -0.29 6.49
C ILE A 155 6.71 1.19 6.23
N MET A 156 5.71 1.78 6.90
CA MET A 156 5.41 3.19 6.89
C MET A 156 5.62 3.76 8.31
N LEU A 157 6.62 4.61 8.47
CA LEU A 157 7.04 5.15 9.74
C LEU A 157 6.79 6.66 9.78
N HIS A 158 6.10 7.13 10.82
CA HIS A 158 5.92 8.56 11.05
C HIS A 158 6.40 8.98 12.44
N SER A 159 6.36 10.28 12.73
CA SER A 159 6.75 10.83 14.04
C SER A 159 8.16 10.42 14.50
N ILE A 160 9.14 10.38 13.60
CA ILE A 160 10.54 10.03 13.93
C ILE A 160 11.12 10.93 15.02
N GLY A 161 10.72 12.19 15.04
CA GLY A 161 11.24 13.20 15.96
C GLY A 161 12.59 13.75 15.53
N ASN A 162 13.16 14.56 16.42
CA ASN A 162 14.51 15.07 16.28
C ASN A 162 15.49 14.12 16.98
N ILE A 163 15.95 13.11 16.24
CA ILE A 163 16.91 12.10 16.71
C ILE A 163 18.27 12.26 16.01
N PRO A 164 19.38 11.76 16.60
CA PRO A 164 20.70 11.81 15.95
C PRO A 164 20.72 11.09 14.60
N ASP A 165 21.56 11.55 13.67
CA ASP A 165 21.72 10.98 12.32
C ASP A 165 22.11 9.50 12.37
N GLU A 166 22.87 9.07 13.38
CA GLU A 166 23.23 7.67 13.58
C GLU A 166 21.99 6.82 13.88
N LEU A 167 21.02 7.35 14.62
CA LEU A 167 19.78 6.65 14.92
C LEU A 167 18.84 6.64 13.71
N VAL A 168 18.80 7.73 12.92
CA VAL A 168 18.09 7.73 11.62
C VAL A 168 18.68 6.67 10.69
N THR A 169 20.01 6.63 10.58
CA THR A 169 20.73 5.66 9.75
C THR A 169 20.43 4.24 10.20
N TRP A 170 20.55 3.96 11.51
CA TRP A 170 20.22 2.66 12.07
C TRP A 170 18.77 2.27 11.74
N THR A 171 17.81 3.18 11.94
CA THR A 171 16.38 2.95 11.68
C THR A 171 16.14 2.57 10.23
N VAL A 172 16.65 3.35 9.29
CA VAL A 172 16.51 3.07 7.84
C VAL A 172 17.19 1.76 7.46
N THR A 173 18.32 1.41 8.07
CA THR A 173 18.98 0.11 7.86
C THR A 173 18.10 -1.05 8.34
N GLN A 174 17.51 -0.95 9.53
CA GLN A 174 16.62 -2.00 10.04
C GLN A 174 15.38 -2.17 9.16
N MET A 175 14.72 -1.05 8.81
CA MET A 175 13.58 -1.05 7.90
C MET A 175 13.89 -1.77 6.58
N LYS A 176 15.06 -1.52 5.97
CA LYS A 176 15.50 -2.18 4.74
C LYS A 176 15.76 -3.68 4.88
N HIS A 177 16.16 -4.14 6.08
CA HIS A 177 16.32 -5.57 6.34
C HIS A 177 14.97 -6.27 6.48
N MET A 178 13.95 -5.57 6.96
CA MET A 178 12.61 -6.11 7.23
C MET A 178 11.70 -6.07 6.00
N ALA A 179 11.78 -5.01 5.21
CA ALA A 179 10.89 -4.73 4.08
C ALA A 179 11.64 -4.01 2.95
N GLU A 180 11.31 -4.31 1.69
CA GLU A 180 11.91 -3.60 0.55
C GLU A 180 11.31 -2.20 0.38
N TRP A 181 10.02 -2.05 0.66
CA TRP A 181 9.27 -0.82 0.44
C TRP A 181 9.15 -0.02 1.73
N ASN A 182 9.81 1.13 1.82
CA ASN A 182 9.89 1.89 3.06
C ASN A 182 9.48 3.35 2.86
N PHE A 183 8.65 3.84 3.76
CA PHE A 183 8.34 5.26 3.92
C PHE A 183 8.69 5.69 5.35
N ALA A 184 9.34 6.84 5.49
CA ALA A 184 9.79 7.36 6.78
C ALA A 184 9.64 8.88 6.78
N THR A 185 8.98 9.44 7.80
CA THR A 185 8.78 10.88 7.93
C THR A 185 8.88 11.35 9.38
N ASN A 186 9.33 12.61 9.55
CA ASN A 186 9.30 13.29 10.84
C ASN A 186 7.94 13.97 11.12
N VAL A 187 7.03 14.01 10.14
CA VAL A 187 5.68 14.56 10.33
C VAL A 187 4.97 13.77 11.41
N ALA A 188 4.44 14.48 12.40
CA ALA A 188 3.75 13.88 13.54
C ALA A 188 2.28 14.30 13.65
N THR A 189 1.88 15.34 12.92
CA THR A 189 0.51 15.86 12.95
C THR A 189 -0.23 15.44 11.67
N ALA A 190 -1.40 14.83 11.82
CA ALA A 190 -2.28 14.59 10.68
C ALA A 190 -2.69 15.93 10.07
N GLY A 191 -2.55 16.10 8.75
CA GLY A 191 -2.87 17.38 8.09
C GLY A 191 -1.82 18.47 8.20
N GLU A 192 -0.59 18.16 8.63
CA GLU A 192 0.42 19.22 8.81
C GLU A 192 0.72 20.00 7.53
N TYR A 193 0.57 19.36 6.37
CA TYR A 193 0.84 19.96 5.05
C TYR A 193 -0.38 19.99 4.12
N TRP A 194 -1.60 19.77 4.64
CA TRP A 194 -2.85 19.84 3.86
C TRP A 194 -4.03 20.39 4.65
#